data_AF-A0A212K281-F1
#
_entry.id   AF-A0A212K281-F1
#
_cell.length_a   1.000
_cell.length_b   1.000
_cell.length_c   1.000
_cell.angle_alpha   90.00
_cell.angle_beta   90.00
_cell.angle_gamma   90.00
#
_symmetry.space_group_name_H-M   'P 1'
#
loop_
_entity.id
_entity.type
_entity.pdbx_description
1 polymer ?
#
loop_
_entity_poly.entity_id
_entity_poly.type
_entity_poly.pdbx_seq_one_letter_code
_entity_poly.pdbx_strand_id
1 'polypeptide(L)'
;MKDPAFLFYSNDFYGSTRTMLPKERACYLDLMIYQHQHGYIPLDLDRVLMFCSGIDEATLKATLEAKFKQCDKGWYNVRLKIEMEKREKYSDTQTKNGVIGQFWKKLKSEFSNQKEYEKFKKRFPEVNKDDFYDLIISYQNNSFSTHGKIC
;
A
#
# COMPACT_ATOMS: atom_id res chain seq x y z
N MET A 1 2.58 7.28 -5.62
CA MET A 1 3.97 6.76 -5.55
C MET A 1 3.89 5.47 -4.75
N LYS A 2 4.31 4.32 -5.30
CA LYS A 2 4.32 3.06 -4.51
C LYS A 2 5.30 3.23 -3.34
N ASP A 3 4.95 2.71 -2.16
CA ASP A 3 5.83 2.75 -0.99
C ASP A 3 7.16 2.06 -1.35
N PRO A 4 8.30 2.78 -1.40
CA PRO A 4 9.57 2.18 -1.78
C PRO A 4 10.11 1.24 -0.68
N ALA A 5 9.56 1.32 0.53
CA ALA A 5 10.03 0.58 1.69
C ALA A 5 9.12 -0.62 2.01
N PHE A 6 9.73 -1.75 2.29
CA PHE A 6 9.06 -2.90 2.91
C PHE A 6 9.64 -3.16 4.29
N LEU A 7 8.80 -3.57 5.24
CA LEU A 7 9.29 -3.89 6.58
C LEU A 7 9.93 -5.27 6.59
N PHE A 8 11.22 -5.31 6.87
CA PHE A 8 11.96 -6.55 6.98
C PHE A 8 12.04 -7.02 8.43
N TYR A 9 11.28 -8.06 8.75
CA TYR A 9 11.30 -8.70 10.06
C TYR A 9 12.41 -9.76 10.11
N SER A 10 13.59 -9.38 10.59
CA SER A 10 14.78 -10.24 10.59
C SER A 10 14.56 -11.59 11.31
N ASN A 11 13.84 -11.60 12.44
CA ASN A 11 13.52 -12.83 13.18
C ASN A 11 12.64 -13.79 12.37
N ASP A 12 11.60 -13.26 11.72
CA ASP A 12 10.69 -14.06 10.89
C ASP A 12 11.40 -14.57 9.64
N PHE A 13 12.19 -13.70 9.00
CA PHE A 13 13.00 -14.09 7.85
C PHE A 13 13.98 -15.20 8.22
N TYR A 14 14.73 -15.04 9.32
CA TYR A 14 15.67 -16.03 9.78
C TYR A 14 14.99 -17.36 10.13
N GLY A 15 13.89 -17.33 10.89
CA GLY A 15 13.13 -18.53 11.23
C GLY A 15 12.61 -19.27 10.00
N SER A 16 12.06 -18.53 9.03
CA SER A 16 11.46 -19.08 7.81
C SER A 16 12.46 -19.59 6.75
N THR A 17 13.74 -19.23 6.89
CA THR A 17 14.82 -19.59 5.95
C THR A 17 15.94 -20.40 6.61
N ARG A 18 15.78 -20.78 7.88
CA ARG A 18 16.83 -21.44 8.68
C ARG A 18 17.30 -22.76 8.07
N THR A 19 16.40 -23.52 7.46
CA THR A 19 16.67 -24.83 6.84
C THR A 19 17.00 -24.74 5.35
N MET A 20 16.98 -23.54 4.77
CA MET A 20 17.25 -23.33 3.35
C MET A 20 18.76 -23.25 3.10
N LEU A 21 19.20 -23.81 1.98
CA LEU A 21 20.55 -23.61 1.46
C LEU A 21 20.77 -22.12 1.15
N PRO A 22 22.02 -21.63 1.18
CA PRO A 22 22.32 -20.23 0.86
C PRO A 22 21.74 -19.77 -0.47
N LYS A 23 21.82 -20.62 -1.51
CA LYS A 23 21.25 -20.33 -2.84
C LYS A 23 19.71 -20.23 -2.83
N GLU A 24 19.03 -21.11 -2.11
CA GLU A 24 17.57 -21.07 -1.97
C GLU A 24 17.13 -19.82 -1.22
N ARG A 25 17.89 -19.46 -0.16
CA ARG A 25 17.62 -18.25 0.63
C ARG A 25 17.81 -16.99 -0.21
N ALA A 26 18.86 -16.92 -1.02
CA ALA A 26 19.07 -15.83 -1.96
C ALA A 26 17.94 -15.75 -2.99
N CYS A 27 17.60 -16.87 -3.64
CA CYS A 27 16.48 -16.96 -4.57
C CYS A 27 15.17 -16.47 -3.93
N TYR A 28 14.85 -16.91 -2.71
CA TYR A 28 13.65 -16.49 -2.01
C TYR A 28 13.62 -14.98 -1.75
N LEU A 29 14.75 -14.40 -1.36
CA LEU A 29 14.85 -12.96 -1.12
C LEU A 29 14.64 -12.14 -2.40
N ASP A 30 15.25 -12.53 -3.51
CA ASP A 30 15.09 -11.86 -4.81
C ASP A 30 13.63 -11.91 -5.28
N LEU A 31 12.97 -13.05 -5.13
CA LEU A 31 11.56 -13.22 -5.44
C LEU A 31 10.66 -12.34 -4.54
N MET A 32 10.97 -12.22 -3.24
CA MET A 32 10.28 -11.30 -2.31
C MET A 32 10.41 -9.84 -2.73
N ILE A 33 11.63 -9.43 -3.11
CA ILE A 33 11.90 -8.07 -3.59
C ILE A 33 11.11 -7.80 -4.87
N TYR A 34 11.15 -8.74 -5.83
CA TYR A 34 10.41 -8.61 -7.08
C TYR A 34 8.91 -8.45 -6.83
N GLN A 35 8.33 -9.35 -6.01
CA GLN A 35 6.92 -9.33 -5.67
C GLN A 35 6.51 -8.00 -5.01
N HIS A 36 7.31 -7.48 -4.09
CA HIS A 36 7.02 -6.20 -3.44
C HIS A 36 6.91 -5.05 -4.45
N GLN A 37 7.80 -4.99 -5.44
CA GLN A 37 7.83 -3.90 -6.42
C GLN A 37 6.75 -4.06 -7.51
N HIS A 38 6.52 -5.29 -7.98
CA HIS A 38 5.76 -5.57 -9.20
C HIS A 38 4.42 -6.27 -8.95
N GLY A 39 4.16 -6.77 -7.76
CA GLY A 39 2.93 -7.50 -7.42
C GLY A 39 3.08 -9.00 -7.60
N TYR A 40 2.93 -9.53 -8.81
CA TYR A 40 3.03 -10.98 -9.07
C TYR A 40 4.33 -11.30 -9.81
N ILE A 41 4.95 -12.43 -9.46
CA ILE A 41 6.12 -12.97 -10.15
C ILE A 41 5.66 -13.69 -11.41
N PRO A 42 6.24 -13.44 -12.60
CA PRO A 42 5.83 -14.07 -13.85
C PRO A 42 5.89 -15.60 -13.83
N LEU A 43 5.06 -16.25 -14.66
CA LEU A 43 5.11 -17.69 -14.88
C LEU A 43 6.27 -18.13 -15.78
N ASP A 44 6.79 -17.20 -16.59
CA ASP A 44 7.95 -17.40 -17.45
C ASP A 44 9.24 -17.49 -16.61
N LEU A 45 9.74 -18.72 -16.42
CA LEU A 45 10.88 -18.99 -15.55
C LEU A 45 12.19 -18.44 -16.10
N ASP A 46 12.36 -18.36 -17.42
CA ASP A 46 13.58 -17.79 -18.03
C ASP A 46 13.71 -16.32 -17.65
N ARG A 47 12.58 -15.60 -17.69
CA ARG A 47 12.52 -14.20 -17.24
C ARG A 47 12.77 -14.06 -15.75
N VAL A 48 12.30 -15.01 -14.93
CA VAL A 48 12.52 -15.01 -13.48
C VAL A 48 14.01 -15.23 -13.14
N LEU A 49 14.67 -16.14 -13.86
CA LEU A 49 16.10 -16.41 -13.72
C LEU A 49 16.97 -15.19 -14.02
N MET A 50 16.54 -14.28 -14.91
CA MET A 50 17.30 -13.05 -15.19
C MET A 50 17.52 -12.18 -13.94
N PHE A 51 16.57 -12.13 -13.01
CA PHE A 51 16.70 -11.35 -11.77
C PHE A 51 17.04 -12.19 -10.53
N CYS A 52 16.94 -13.52 -10.60
CA CYS A 52 17.52 -14.45 -9.63
C CYS A 52 18.90 -14.92 -10.12
N SER A 53 19.84 -13.98 -10.29
CA SER A 53 21.16 -14.27 -10.87
C SER A 53 21.95 -15.29 -10.05
N GLY A 54 22.56 -16.27 -10.73
CA GLY A 54 23.36 -17.33 -10.09
C GLY A 54 22.53 -18.46 -9.46
N ILE A 55 21.21 -18.48 -9.69
CA ILE A 55 20.31 -19.55 -9.27
C ILE A 55 20.05 -20.49 -10.44
N ASP A 56 20.15 -21.80 -10.20
CA ASP A 56 19.76 -22.81 -11.18
C ASP A 56 18.23 -23.00 -11.23
N GLU A 57 17.71 -23.42 -12.39
CA GLU A 57 16.26 -23.57 -12.61
C GLU A 57 15.59 -24.51 -11.60
N ALA A 58 16.28 -25.60 -11.19
CA ALA A 58 15.76 -26.54 -10.21
C ALA A 58 15.57 -25.87 -8.84
N THR A 59 16.53 -25.06 -8.41
CA THR A 59 16.46 -24.28 -7.17
C THR A 59 15.35 -23.23 -7.22
N LEU A 60 15.18 -22.56 -8.37
CA LEU A 60 14.09 -21.61 -8.55
C LEU A 60 12.72 -22.30 -8.42
N LYS A 61 12.51 -23.40 -9.13
CA LYS A 61 11.24 -24.17 -9.06
C LYS A 61 10.94 -24.66 -7.65
N ALA A 62 11.92 -25.29 -6.99
CA ALA A 62 11.78 -25.76 -5.62
C ALA A 62 11.43 -24.62 -4.65
N THR A 63 12.04 -23.44 -4.82
CA THR A 63 11.76 -22.26 -4.00
C THR A 63 10.36 -21.71 -4.25
N LEU A 64 9.93 -21.60 -5.51
CA LEU A 64 8.59 -21.16 -5.90
C LEU A 64 7.52 -22.08 -5.30
N GLU A 65 7.66 -23.39 -5.50
CA GLU A 65 6.71 -24.40 -5.01
C GLU A 65 6.64 -24.42 -3.48
N ALA A 66 7.77 -24.25 -2.78
CA ALA A 66 7.81 -24.30 -1.32
C ALA A 66 7.28 -23.03 -0.64
N LYS A 67 7.43 -21.84 -1.27
CA LYS A 67 7.23 -20.54 -0.60
C LYS A 67 6.16 -19.66 -1.25
N PHE A 68 5.68 -19.99 -2.44
CA PHE A 68 4.75 -19.18 -3.22
C PHE A 68 3.53 -19.99 -3.65
N LYS A 69 2.43 -19.29 -3.87
CA LYS A 69 1.24 -19.83 -4.54
C LYS A 69 1.18 -19.33 -5.96
N GLN A 70 0.74 -20.19 -6.86
CA GLN A 70 0.49 -19.84 -8.26
C GLN A 70 -0.97 -19.44 -8.47
N CYS A 71 -1.20 -18.45 -9.33
CA CYS A 71 -2.51 -18.11 -9.88
C CYS A 71 -2.37 -17.61 -11.32
N ASP A 72 -3.49 -17.21 -11.93
CA ASP A 72 -3.55 -16.73 -13.32
C ASP A 72 -2.62 -15.52 -13.61
N LYS A 73 -2.29 -14.73 -12.57
CA LYS A 73 -1.41 -13.56 -12.69
C LYS A 73 0.07 -13.88 -12.48
N GLY A 74 0.39 -15.08 -11.98
CA GLY A 74 1.75 -15.47 -11.62
C GLY A 74 1.87 -16.05 -10.21
N TRP A 75 3.10 -16.09 -9.72
CA TRP A 75 3.43 -16.56 -8.37
C TRP A 75 3.38 -15.41 -7.37
N TYR A 76 2.98 -15.71 -6.14
CA TYR A 76 2.98 -14.75 -5.04
C TYR A 76 3.10 -15.46 -3.69
N ASN A 77 3.82 -14.84 -2.77
CA ASN A 77 3.83 -15.20 -1.37
C ASN A 77 2.63 -14.55 -0.69
N VAL A 78 1.82 -15.41 -0.07
CA VAL A 78 0.55 -15.03 0.54
C VAL A 78 0.75 -14.02 1.67
N ARG A 79 1.75 -14.25 2.53
CA ARG A 79 2.03 -13.38 3.67
C ARG A 79 2.44 -11.99 3.21
N LEU A 80 3.37 -11.90 2.26
CA LEU A 80 3.80 -10.61 1.72
C LEU A 80 2.64 -9.85 1.06
N LYS A 81 1.79 -10.54 0.30
CA LYS A 81 0.60 -9.93 -0.32
C LYS A 81 -0.33 -9.32 0.74
N ILE A 82 -0.62 -10.05 1.82
CA ILE A 82 -1.47 -9.55 2.91
C ILE A 82 -0.87 -8.30 3.56
N GLU A 83 0.44 -8.28 3.80
CA GLU A 83 1.10 -7.12 4.40
C GLU A 83 1.11 -5.90 3.46
N MET A 84 1.30 -6.11 2.15
CA MET A 84 1.18 -5.06 1.13
C MET A 84 -0.24 -4.47 1.12
N GLU A 85 -1.28 -5.31 1.09
CA GLU A 85 -2.68 -4.87 1.10
C GLU A 85 -3.05 -4.12 2.39
N LYS A 86 -2.56 -4.58 3.55
CA LYS A 86 -2.74 -3.87 4.83
C LYS A 86 -2.11 -2.48 4.80
N ARG A 87 -0.88 -2.38 4.28
CA ARG A 87 -0.17 -1.09 4.16
C ARG A 87 -0.88 -0.13 3.21
N GLU A 88 -1.34 -0.62 2.07
CA GLU A 88 -2.10 0.17 1.11
C GLU A 88 -3.38 0.73 1.74
N LYS A 89 -4.18 -0.11 2.42
CA LYS A 89 -5.38 0.33 3.14
C LYS A 89 -5.09 1.34 4.24
N TYR A 90 -4.01 1.13 4.99
CA TYR A 90 -3.58 2.08 6.03
C TYR A 90 -3.20 3.43 5.42
N SER A 91 -2.42 3.43 4.33
CA SER A 91 -2.01 4.65 3.62
C SER A 91 -3.22 5.44 3.09
N ASP A 92 -4.20 4.76 2.48
CA ASP A 92 -5.46 5.39 2.04
C ASP A 92 -6.22 6.01 3.23
N THR A 93 -6.37 5.24 4.31
CA THR A 93 -7.04 5.71 5.53
C THR A 93 -6.36 6.94 6.14
N GLN A 94 -5.02 6.95 6.17
CA GLN A 94 -4.24 8.08 6.66
C GLN A 94 -4.39 9.31 5.75
N THR A 95 -4.41 9.12 4.44
CA THR A 95 -4.64 10.20 3.49
C THR A 95 -6.01 10.85 3.70
N LYS A 96 -7.07 10.05 3.81
CA LYS A 96 -8.43 10.53 4.11
C LYS A 96 -8.50 11.26 5.45
N ASN A 97 -7.88 10.69 6.49
CA ASN A 97 -7.76 11.34 7.80
C ASN A 97 -7.06 12.69 7.73
N GLY A 98 -5.97 12.77 6.97
CA GLY A 98 -5.20 14.01 6.76
C GLY A 98 -6.07 15.10 6.14
N VAL A 99 -6.79 14.78 5.06
CA VAL A 99 -7.68 15.73 4.38
C VAL A 99 -8.82 16.18 5.28
N ILE A 100 -9.51 15.25 5.93
CA ILE A 100 -10.62 15.56 6.86
C ILE A 100 -10.13 16.40 8.04
N GLY A 101 -8.98 16.05 8.61
CA GLY A 101 -8.37 16.78 9.72
C GLY A 101 -8.00 18.21 9.33
N GLN A 102 -7.41 18.40 8.14
CA GLN A 102 -7.09 19.71 7.59
C GLN A 102 -8.35 20.54 7.34
N PHE A 103 -9.41 19.94 6.81
CA PHE A 103 -10.70 20.59 6.62
C PHE A 103 -11.26 21.12 7.94
N TRP A 104 -11.34 20.27 8.98
CA TRP A 104 -11.81 20.71 10.30
C TRP A 104 -10.92 21.77 10.93
N LYS A 105 -9.60 21.67 10.76
CA LYS A 105 -8.66 22.69 11.24
C LYS A 105 -8.90 24.04 10.57
N LYS A 106 -9.09 24.06 9.24
CA LYS A 106 -9.39 25.28 8.48
C LYS A 106 -10.76 25.85 8.86
N LEU A 107 -11.79 25.02 8.93
CA LEU A 107 -13.10 25.47 9.39
C LEU A 107 -13.01 26.13 10.77
N LYS A 108 -12.34 25.47 11.72
CA LYS A 108 -12.20 25.99 13.08
C LYS A 108 -11.57 27.39 13.12
N SER A 109 -10.63 27.72 12.21
CA SER A 109 -10.05 29.06 12.14
C SER A 109 -10.97 30.12 11.55
N GLU A 110 -12.00 29.74 10.78
CA GLU A 110 -12.99 30.68 10.22
C GLU A 110 -14.09 31.06 11.23
N PHE A 111 -14.28 30.27 12.30
CA PHE A 111 -15.28 30.59 13.34
C PHE A 111 -14.72 31.59 14.37
N SER A 112 -15.50 32.63 14.65
CA SER A 112 -15.17 33.67 15.63
C SER A 112 -15.05 33.16 17.07
N ASN A 113 -15.76 32.07 17.42
CA ASN A 113 -15.70 31.47 18.75
C ASN A 113 -15.86 29.94 18.73
N GLN A 114 -15.29 29.28 19.75
CA GLN A 114 -15.30 27.81 19.89
C GLN A 114 -16.72 27.23 20.02
N LYS A 115 -17.64 27.95 20.68
CA LYS A 115 -19.00 27.45 20.95
C LYS A 115 -19.81 27.31 19.66
N GLU A 116 -19.67 28.25 18.73
CA GLU A 116 -20.30 28.20 17.41
C GLU A 116 -19.74 27.06 16.57
N TYR A 117 -18.43 26.89 16.55
CA TYR A 117 -17.79 25.76 15.86
C TYR A 117 -18.31 24.41 16.38
N GLU A 118 -18.39 24.21 17.69
CA GLU A 118 -18.91 22.95 18.26
C GLU A 118 -20.41 22.75 17.94
N LYS A 119 -21.21 23.82 17.97
CA LYS A 119 -22.62 23.76 17.58
C LYS A 119 -22.80 23.42 16.11
N PHE A 120 -21.94 23.95 15.24
CA PHE A 120 -21.91 23.63 13.81
C PHE A 120 -21.49 22.18 13.58
N LYS A 121 -20.39 21.74 14.20
CA LYS A 121 -19.89 20.37 14.09
C LYS A 121 -20.92 19.33 14.52
N LYS A 122 -21.71 19.61 15.57
CA LYS A 122 -22.81 18.75 16.02
C LYS A 122 -24.01 18.67 15.07
N ARG A 123 -24.17 19.65 14.15
CA ARG A 123 -25.24 19.65 13.14
C ARG A 123 -24.87 18.84 11.91
N PHE A 124 -23.59 18.52 11.72
CA PHE A 124 -23.19 17.61 10.67
C PHE A 124 -23.67 16.20 11.04
N PRO A 125 -24.47 15.53 10.19
CA PRO A 125 -24.85 14.15 10.43
C PRO A 125 -23.60 13.27 10.53
N GLU A 126 -23.73 12.10 11.15
CA GLU A 126 -22.71 11.04 11.09
C GLU A 126 -22.65 10.51 9.65
N VAL A 127 -21.97 11.25 8.78
CA VAL A 127 -21.69 10.84 7.42
C VAL A 127 -20.56 9.80 7.47
N ASN A 128 -20.66 8.74 6.67
CA ASN A 128 -19.54 7.83 6.48
C ASN A 128 -18.31 8.64 6.05
N LYS A 129 -17.16 8.31 6.64
CA LYS A 129 -15.90 8.98 6.38
C LYS A 129 -15.52 9.02 4.89
N ASP A 130 -15.85 7.98 4.14
CA ASP A 130 -15.58 7.94 2.69
C ASP A 130 -16.46 8.95 1.95
N ASP A 131 -17.77 8.95 2.19
CA ASP A 131 -18.70 9.93 1.60
C ASP A 131 -18.32 11.37 1.98
N PHE A 132 -17.87 11.58 3.22
CA PHE A 132 -17.44 12.89 3.69
C PHE A 132 -16.13 13.34 3.03
N TYR A 133 -15.20 12.42 2.80
CA TYR A 133 -13.98 12.68 2.04
C TYR A 133 -14.32 13.09 0.60
N ASP A 134 -15.20 12.35 -0.07
CA ASP A 134 -15.63 12.65 -1.45
C ASP A 134 -16.34 14.00 -1.56
N LEU A 135 -17.14 14.36 -0.55
CA LEU A 135 -17.77 15.68 -0.45
C LEU A 135 -16.72 16.80 -0.34
N ILE A 136 -15.70 16.63 0.50
CA ILE A 136 -14.62 17.63 0.66
C ILE A 136 -13.85 17.80 -0.64
N ILE A 137 -13.46 16.69 -1.29
CA ILE A 137 -12.70 16.73 -2.54
C ILE A 137 -13.52 17.39 -3.66
N SER A 138 -14.81 17.04 -3.80
CA SER A 138 -15.68 17.66 -4.81
C SER A 138 -15.86 19.16 -4.57
N TYR A 139 -16.01 19.60 -3.32
CA TYR A 139 -16.08 21.02 -2.98
C TYR A 139 -14.77 21.76 -3.29
N GLN A 140 -13.62 21.18 -2.94
CA GLN A 140 -12.31 21.75 -3.24
C GLN A 140 -12.12 21.93 -4.75
N ASN A 141 -12.42 20.89 -5.55
CA ASN A 141 -12.29 20.94 -7.02
C ASN A 141 -13.22 21.99 -7.66
N ASN A 142 -14.44 22.15 -7.17
CA ASN A 142 -15.38 23.17 -7.67
C ASN A 142 -15.00 24.61 -7.26
N SER A 143 -14.31 24.77 -6.13
CA SER A 143 -13.77 26.06 -5.70
C SER A 143 -12.63 26.55 -6.62
N PHE A 144 -11.86 25.63 -7.20
CA PHE A 144 -10.80 25.94 -8.17
C PHE A 144 -11.33 26.26 -9.57
N SER A 145 -12.46 25.69 -10.00
CA SER A 145 -13.05 26.01 -11.31
C SER A 145 -13.71 27.39 -11.37
N THR A 146 -14.14 27.93 -10.23
CA THR A 146 -14.75 29.27 -10.13
C THR A 146 -13.73 30.40 -10.01
N HIS A 147 -12.47 30.11 -9.70
CA HIS A 147 -11.38 31.10 -9.63
C HIS A 147 -10.41 31.02 -10.83
N GLY A 148 -10.73 30.21 -11.85
CA GLY A 148 -9.91 29.96 -13.04
C GLY A 148 -10.41 30.60 -14.34
N LYS A 149 -11.17 31.70 -14.27
CA LYS A 149 -11.51 32.53 -15.44
C LYS A 149 -11.39 34.03 -15.12
N ILE A 150 -10.15 34.50 -14.97
CA ILE A 150 -9.77 35.86 -15.33
C ILE A 150 -8.40 35.75 -15.99
N CYS A 151 -8.41 35.58 -17.31
CA CYS A 151 -7.46 36.05 -18.32
C CYS A 151 -8.12 35.83 -19.68
#